data_AF-A0A8S8Y5A8-F1
#
_entry.id   AF-A0A8S8Y5A8-F1
#
_cell.length_a   1.000
_cell.length_b   1.000
_cell.length_c   1.000
_cell.angle_alpha   90.00
_cell.angle_beta   90.00
_cell.angle_gamma   90.00
#
_symmetry.space_group_name_H-M   'P 1'
#
loop_
_entity.id
_entity.type
_entity.pdbx_description
1 polymer ?
#
loop_
_entity_poly.entity_id
_entity_poly.type
_entity_poly.pdbx_seq_one_letter_code
_entity_poly.pdbx_strand_id
1 'polypeptide(L)' 'MGDDFGATQGYAGVARWNPMEQYVQQLIAQGYPEETARAYAQQYAGHFQQQQ' A
#
# COMPACT_ATOMS: atom_id res chain seq x y z
N MET A 1 -18.40 28.88 11.66
CA MET A 1 -18.65 28.11 12.90
C MET A 1 -19.12 26.72 12.47
N GLY A 2 -18.41 25.66 12.87
CA GLY A 2 -18.77 24.24 12.65
C GLY A 2 -18.00 23.60 11.46
N ASP A 3 -16.72 23.22 11.57
CA ASP A 3 -16.13 22.01 12.18
C ASP A 3 -16.25 20.72 11.33
N ASP A 4 -15.08 20.14 11.04
CA ASP A 4 -14.80 18.70 10.88
C ASP A 4 -15.47 17.85 9.79
N PHE A 5 -14.82 17.79 8.62
CA PHE A 5 -14.42 16.57 7.88
C PHE A 5 -13.33 17.02 6.88
N GLY A 6 -12.09 17.27 7.26
CA GLY A 6 -11.24 16.31 7.95
C GLY A 6 -10.84 15.18 6.98
N ALA A 7 -9.71 15.36 6.28
CA ALA A 7 -8.88 14.31 5.66
C ALA A 7 -9.07 13.84 4.20
N THR A 8 -9.90 14.44 3.34
CA THR A 8 -10.09 13.95 1.93
C THR A 8 -8.84 14.01 1.02
N GLN A 9 -7.75 14.64 1.43
CA GLN A 9 -6.46 14.59 0.71
C GLN A 9 -5.40 13.69 1.37
N GLY A 10 -5.64 13.19 2.59
CA GLY A 10 -4.70 12.32 3.31
C GLY A 10 -4.98 10.83 3.18
N TYR A 11 -6.24 10.43 2.92
CA TYR A 11 -6.63 9.02 2.77
C TYR A 11 -7.04 8.62 1.34
N ALA A 12 -7.10 9.56 0.38
CA ALA A 12 -7.22 9.22 -1.04
C ALA A 12 -5.99 8.45 -1.57
N GLY A 13 -4.87 8.48 -0.83
CA GLY A 13 -3.67 7.66 -1.09
C GLY A 13 -3.62 6.32 -0.34
N VAL A 14 -4.59 6.03 0.54
CA VAL A 14 -4.62 4.78 1.36
C VAL A 14 -5.89 3.95 1.08
N ALA A 15 -6.93 4.54 0.51
CA ALA A 15 -8.27 3.94 0.41
C ALA A 15 -8.59 3.16 -0.89
N ARG A 16 -7.63 2.87 -1.78
CA ARG A 16 -7.88 1.99 -2.94
C ARG A 16 -7.41 0.54 -2.75
N TRP A 17 -6.92 0.17 -1.57
CA TRP A 17 -6.06 -1.00 -1.35
C TRP A 17 -4.69 -0.75 -1.96
N ASN A 18 -3.66 -0.60 -1.13
CA ASN A 18 -2.28 -0.64 -1.64
C ASN A 18 -2.06 -2.06 -2.15
N PRO A 19 -1.99 -2.30 -3.47
CA PRO A 19 -1.77 -3.65 -3.99
C PRO A 19 -0.43 -4.21 -3.48
N MET A 20 0.50 -3.33 -3.14
CA MET A 20 1.71 -3.63 -2.37
C MET A 20 1.41 -4.28 -1.02
N GLU A 21 0.55 -3.70 -0.18
CA GLU A 21 0.33 -4.22 1.18
C GLU A 21 -0.34 -5.59 1.14
N GLN A 22 -1.24 -5.82 0.17
CA GLN A 22 -1.80 -7.15 -0.04
C GLN A 22 -0.73 -8.17 -0.46
N TYR A 23 0.19 -7.78 -1.35
CA TYR A 23 1.27 -8.66 -1.77
C TYR A 23 2.27 -8.94 -0.64
N VAL A 24 2.59 -7.92 0.16
CA VAL A 24 3.42 -8.05 1.37
C VAL A 24 2.75 -9.00 2.36
N GLN A 25 1.46 -8.83 2.64
CA GLN A 25 0.73 -9.73 3.54
C GLN A 25 0.66 -11.17 3.02
N GLN A 26 0.56 -11.39 1.71
CA GLN A 26 0.61 -12.74 1.15
C GLN A 26 1.99 -13.39 1.31
N LEU A 27 3.07 -12.62 1.22
CA LEU A 27 4.44 -13.12 1.45
C LEU A 27 4.68 -13.42 2.93
N ILE A 28 4.21 -12.54 3.82
CA ILE A 28 4.26 -12.77 5.28
C ILE A 28 3.46 -14.01 5.65
N ALA A 29 2.29 -14.22 5.05
CA ALA A 29 1.48 -15.41 5.28
C ALA A 29 2.18 -16.72 4.83
N GLN A 30 3.12 -16.64 3.88
CA GLN A 30 3.98 -17.76 3.47
C GLN A 30 5.21 -17.94 4.38
N GLY A 31 5.40 -17.06 5.36
CA GLY A 31 6.53 -17.09 6.29
C GLY A 31 7.73 -16.24 5.84
N TYR A 32 7.60 -15.44 4.79
CA TYR A 32 8.66 -14.49 4.42
C TYR A 32 8.71 -13.33 5.42
N PRO A 33 9.90 -12.85 5.79
CA PRO A 33 10.02 -11.68 6.67
C PRO A 33 9.49 -10.42 5.95
N GLU A 34 8.89 -9.51 6.72
CA GLU A 34 8.28 -8.28 6.18
C GLU A 34 9.27 -7.46 5.33
N GLU A 35 10.55 -7.45 5.71
CA GLU A 35 11.60 -6.76 4.96
C GLU A 35 11.78 -7.35 3.55
N THR A 36 11.85 -8.67 3.41
CA THR A 36 11.89 -9.34 2.10
C THR A 36 10.59 -9.14 1.35
N ALA A 37 9.44 -9.25 2.03
CA ALA A 37 8.13 -9.05 1.43
C ALA A 37 7.97 -7.64 0.85
N ARG A 38 8.41 -6.61 1.59
CA ARG A 38 8.46 -5.22 1.13
C ARG A 38 9.44 -5.04 -0.01
N ALA A 39 10.63 -5.63 0.04
CA ALA A 39 11.59 -5.52 -1.06
C ALA A 39 11.00 -6.06 -2.39
N TYR A 40 10.33 -7.21 -2.32
CA TYR A 40 9.60 -7.80 -3.44
C TYR A 40 8.45 -6.90 -3.92
N ALA A 41 7.66 -6.37 -2.99
CA ALA A 41 6.56 -5.46 -3.32
C ALA A 41 7.07 -4.13 -3.89
N GLN A 42 8.19 -3.60 -3.40
CA GLN A 42 8.86 -2.37 -3.86
C GLN A 42 9.33 -2.49 -5.31
N GLN A 43 9.87 -3.64 -5.68
CA GLN A 43 10.20 -3.93 -7.08
C GLN A 43 8.94 -3.88 -7.96
N TYR A 44 7.81 -4.37 -7.46
CA TYR A 44 6.54 -4.35 -8.19
C TYR A 44 5.84 -2.97 -8.15
N ALA A 45 6.06 -2.15 -7.13
CA ALA A 45 5.49 -0.80 -7.06
C ALA A 45 5.96 0.11 -8.18
N GLY A 46 7.19 -0.04 -8.67
CA GLY A 46 7.66 0.65 -9.87
C GLY A 46 6.82 0.33 -11.10
N HIS A 47 6.22 -0.87 -11.18
CA HIS A 47 5.30 -1.27 -12.24
C HIS A 47 3.87 -0.78 -12.02
N PHE A 48 3.41 -0.68 -10.77
CA PHE A 48 2.08 -0.16 -10.44
C PHE A 48 1.94 1.34 -10.68
N GLN A 49 3.01 2.12 -10.44
CA GLN A 49 3.02 3.56 -10.73
C GLN A 49 2.99 3.86 -12.24
N GLN A 50 3.50 2.96 -13.08
CA GLN A 50 3.53 3.14 -14.53
C GLN A 50 2.18 2.83 -15.21
N GLN A 51 1.23 2.24 -14.48
CA GLN A 51 -0.12 1.93 -14.97
C GLN A 51 -1.21 2.89 -14.46
N GLN A 52 -0.85 4.03 -13.85
CA GLN A 52 -1.79 5.09 -13.44
C GLN A 52 -1.74 6.31 -14.36
#